data_AF-A0A662BBW9-F1
#
_entry.id   AF-A0A662BBW9-F1
#
_cell.length_a   1.000
_cell.length_b   1.000
_cell.length_c   1.000
_cell.angle_alpha   90.00
_cell.angle_beta   90.00
_cell.angle_gamma   90.00
#
_symmetry.space_group_name_H-M   'P 1'
#
loop_
_entity.id
_entity.type
_entity.pdbx_description
1 polymer ?
#
loop_
_entity_poly.entity_id
_entity_poly.type
_entity_poly.pdbx_seq_one_letter_code
_entity_poly.pdbx_strand_id
1 'polypeptide(L)'
;MILKRLNIFSGVQLIINAVLVTAFIIVGLFVYFNAREKVYTDTREQMYLEIEELSHIIDIYRVRDRDILNMAANFAEYKISEFSDFEESDSALIDYVAVNPLSKKPMNIKIHEWFVDEMSFLNNFNIVDQIKKLSKVNASIYQKTPKGYVNISTNILNTQEERMLGDIISNSSAIVQAIESGNIYRSRIHKNDSWYQIIYKPIYINGKVRGMYYIGLKERIGRALKAIFDKRKFFQQGHAFIMTKEGRLSIHPKERGMDYSKTKMFSDLSKLNGETGILKYRWPETELGKPWYLSFKYEESIDSYICITFPKKEVFNQLNKQLLYIVFWFILFVISFQLAVTYLNELRKKKVQLISKSISEIAKEGRTEKLKAREDDYKQVYTNINLISEKYTLLAKHADKLVNSQLGTKQTDLLKNDLIGNALIQVDKKLLK
;
A
#
# COMPACT_ATOMS: atom_id res chain seq x y z
N MET A 1 25.59 36.19 -22.09
CA MET A 1 25.75 37.67 -22.06
C MET A 1 25.69 38.28 -20.65
N ILE A 2 25.05 37.65 -19.66
CA ILE A 2 24.91 38.16 -18.27
C ILE A 2 26.23 38.09 -17.44
N LEU A 3 27.14 37.17 -17.77
CA LEU A 3 28.39 36.95 -17.03
C LEU A 3 29.47 38.04 -17.21
N LYS A 4 29.38 38.90 -18.25
CA LYS A 4 30.43 39.89 -18.56
C LYS A 4 30.44 41.14 -17.67
N ARG A 5 29.46 41.32 -16.78
CA ARG A 5 29.35 42.49 -15.86
C ARG A 5 29.49 42.14 -14.38
N LEU A 6 29.73 40.88 -14.04
CA LEU A 6 29.86 40.45 -12.65
C LEU A 6 31.32 40.62 -12.21
N ASN A 7 31.55 41.27 -11.06
CA ASN A 7 32.85 41.25 -10.40
C ASN A 7 33.30 39.78 -10.24
N ILE A 8 34.60 39.50 -10.41
CA ILE A 8 35.18 38.13 -10.37
C ILE A 8 34.63 37.33 -9.18
N PHE A 9 34.50 37.97 -8.02
CA PHE A 9 33.91 37.37 -6.81
C PHE A 9 32.45 36.92 -6.96
N SER A 10 31.60 37.74 -7.56
CA SER A 10 30.20 37.38 -7.80
C SER A 10 30.05 36.26 -8.85
N GLY A 11 30.97 36.18 -9.81
CA GLY A 11 31.02 35.06 -10.77
C GLY A 11 31.38 33.73 -10.10
N VAL A 12 32.42 33.70 -9.27
CA VAL A 12 32.83 32.50 -8.51
C VAL A 12 31.72 32.04 -7.57
N GLN A 13 31.03 32.97 -6.89
CA GLN A 13 29.93 32.65 -5.98
C GLN A 13 28.74 31.99 -6.70
N LEU A 14 28.39 32.48 -7.89
CA LEU A 14 27.34 31.86 -8.71
C LEU A 14 27.67 30.41 -9.09
N ILE A 15 28.94 30.13 -9.43
CA ILE A 15 29.39 28.78 -9.78
C ILE A 15 29.29 27.85 -8.56
N ILE A 16 29.77 28.29 -7.39
CA ILE A 16 29.68 27.50 -6.14
C ILE A 16 28.22 27.18 -5.80
N ASN A 17 27.34 28.18 -5.86
CA ASN A 17 25.91 27.98 -5.60
C ASN A 17 25.28 27.00 -6.60
N ALA A 18 25.62 27.11 -7.89
CA ALA A 18 25.14 26.20 -8.91
C ALA A 18 25.57 24.75 -8.61
N VAL A 19 26.85 24.54 -8.27
CA VAL A 19 27.38 23.21 -7.92
C VAL A 19 26.68 22.65 -6.67
N LEU A 20 26.49 23.45 -5.62
CA LEU A 20 25.79 23.04 -4.40
C LEU A 20 24.33 22.64 -4.67
N VAL A 21 23.60 23.45 -5.46
CA VAL A 21 22.22 23.15 -5.83
C VAL A 21 22.14 21.87 -6.67
N THR A 22 23.03 21.70 -7.64
CA THR A 22 23.09 20.47 -8.45
C THR A 22 23.39 19.24 -7.59
N ALA A 23 24.37 19.32 -6.69
CA ALA A 23 24.70 18.23 -5.77
C ALA A 23 23.51 17.86 -4.89
N PHE A 24 22.81 18.86 -4.35
CA PHE A 24 21.62 18.63 -3.53
C PHE A 24 20.47 18.00 -4.31
N ILE A 25 20.24 18.41 -5.56
CA ILE A 25 19.22 17.80 -6.42
C ILE A 25 19.56 16.33 -6.66
N ILE A 26 20.83 16.01 -6.98
CA ILE A 26 21.26 14.62 -7.23
C ILE A 26 21.05 13.76 -5.99
N VAL A 27 21.52 14.21 -4.82
CA VAL A 27 21.36 13.48 -3.56
C VAL A 27 19.88 13.37 -3.18
N GLY A 28 19.11 14.44 -3.33
CA GLY A 28 17.68 14.46 -3.04
C GLY A 28 16.90 13.49 -3.92
N LEU A 29 17.19 13.43 -5.22
CA LEU A 29 16.61 12.45 -6.14
C LEU A 29 17.00 11.03 -5.75
N PHE A 30 18.27 10.77 -5.45
CA PHE A 30 18.75 9.45 -5.02
C PHE A 30 18.03 8.98 -3.74
N VAL A 31 17.95 9.83 -2.72
CA VAL A 31 17.24 9.53 -1.47
C VAL A 31 15.75 9.31 -1.74
N TYR A 32 15.12 10.14 -2.57
CA TYR A 32 13.70 9.99 -2.91
C TYR A 32 13.41 8.68 -3.63
N PHE A 33 14.21 8.29 -4.63
CA PHE A 33 14.02 7.04 -5.36
C PHE A 33 14.21 5.82 -4.45
N ASN A 34 15.25 5.80 -3.62
CA ASN A 34 15.46 4.71 -2.65
C ASN A 34 14.34 4.63 -1.61
N ALA A 35 13.93 5.76 -1.05
CA ALA A 35 12.83 5.80 -0.09
C ALA A 35 11.50 5.35 -0.72
N ARG A 36 11.27 5.74 -1.97
CA ARG A 36 10.08 5.32 -2.73
C ARG A 36 10.06 3.81 -2.98
N GLU A 37 11.20 3.23 -3.36
CA GLU A 37 11.30 1.79 -3.58
C GLU A 37 11.11 1.00 -2.28
N LYS A 38 11.69 1.51 -1.18
CA LYS A 38 11.46 0.95 0.15
C LYS A 38 9.99 0.99 0.56
N VAL A 39 9.34 2.15 0.46
CA VAL A 39 7.90 2.29 0.78
C VAL A 39 7.05 1.35 -0.08
N TYR A 40 7.37 1.19 -1.35
CA TYR A 40 6.68 0.26 -2.23
C TYR A 40 6.85 -1.20 -1.78
N THR A 41 8.08 -1.59 -1.45
CA THR A 41 8.41 -2.96 -1.00
C THR A 41 7.77 -3.27 0.34
N ASP A 42 7.92 -2.39 1.34
CA ASP A 42 7.32 -2.53 2.67
C ASP A 42 5.78 -2.62 2.57
N THR A 43 5.17 -1.78 1.73
CA THR A 43 3.72 -1.84 1.47
C THR A 43 3.33 -3.18 0.84
N ARG A 44 4.09 -3.66 -0.15
CA ARG A 44 3.81 -4.94 -0.82
C ARG A 44 3.88 -6.11 0.16
N GLU A 45 4.90 -6.15 1.01
CA GLU A 45 5.04 -7.19 2.05
C GLU A 45 3.90 -7.13 3.07
N GLN A 46 3.53 -5.92 3.53
CA GLN A 46 2.40 -5.75 4.42
C GLN A 46 1.08 -6.25 3.78
N MET A 47 0.83 -5.92 2.52
CA MET A 47 -0.39 -6.38 1.83
C MET A 47 -0.40 -7.89 1.62
N TYR A 48 0.76 -8.51 1.41
CA TYR A 48 0.86 -9.96 1.34
C TYR A 48 0.46 -10.60 2.67
N LEU A 49 1.00 -10.12 3.80
CA LEU A 49 0.64 -10.62 5.13
C LEU A 49 -0.85 -10.46 5.45
N GLU A 50 -1.45 -9.32 5.07
CA GLU A 50 -2.88 -9.05 5.27
C GLU A 50 -3.76 -9.99 4.42
N ILE A 51 -3.34 -10.30 3.18
CA ILE A 51 -4.05 -11.26 2.32
C ILE A 51 -3.94 -12.67 2.89
N GLU A 52 -2.76 -13.07 3.38
CA GLU A 52 -2.56 -14.37 4.02
C GLU A 52 -3.44 -14.52 5.27
N GLU A 53 -3.55 -13.47 6.10
CA GLU A 53 -4.46 -13.48 7.24
C GLU A 53 -5.92 -13.67 6.81
N LEU A 54 -6.37 -12.96 5.76
CA LEU A 54 -7.72 -13.09 5.22
C LEU A 54 -7.98 -14.48 4.63
N SER A 55 -6.98 -15.07 3.96
CA SER A 55 -7.01 -16.45 3.43
C SER A 55 -7.14 -17.46 4.57
N HIS A 56 -6.35 -17.34 5.64
CA HIS A 56 -6.48 -18.18 6.83
C HIS A 56 -7.85 -18.06 7.50
N ILE A 57 -8.42 -16.85 7.58
CA ILE A 57 -9.78 -16.66 8.11
C ILE A 57 -10.80 -17.39 7.23
N ILE A 58 -10.70 -17.30 5.90
CA ILE A 58 -11.56 -18.06 4.98
C ILE A 58 -11.47 -19.55 5.26
N ASP A 59 -10.25 -20.08 5.42
CA ASP A 59 -10.03 -21.48 5.72
C ASP A 59 -10.66 -21.92 7.04
N ILE A 60 -10.54 -21.12 8.09
CA ILE A 60 -11.20 -21.38 9.38
C ILE A 60 -12.72 -21.47 9.19
N TYR A 61 -13.30 -20.55 8.42
CA TYR A 61 -14.74 -20.57 8.14
C TYR A 61 -15.16 -21.79 7.32
N ARG A 62 -14.32 -22.21 6.38
CA ARG A 62 -14.54 -23.40 5.54
C ARG A 62 -14.48 -24.69 6.35
N VAL A 63 -13.47 -24.84 7.21
CA VAL A 63 -13.35 -25.98 8.13
C VAL A 63 -14.55 -26.02 9.07
N ARG A 64 -14.91 -24.89 9.68
CA ARG A 64 -16.09 -24.80 10.54
C ARG A 64 -17.38 -25.20 9.81
N ASP A 65 -17.61 -24.68 8.61
CA ASP A 65 -18.83 -24.99 7.84
C ASP A 65 -18.86 -26.48 7.46
N ARG A 66 -17.70 -27.08 7.14
CA ARG A 66 -17.56 -28.54 6.92
C ARG A 66 -17.87 -29.35 8.18
N ASP A 67 -17.38 -28.93 9.34
CA ASP A 67 -17.60 -29.63 10.61
C ASP A 67 -19.07 -29.57 11.04
N ILE A 68 -19.72 -28.40 10.88
CA ILE A 68 -21.17 -28.25 11.11
C ILE A 68 -21.94 -29.21 10.18
N LEU A 69 -21.57 -29.27 8.91
CA LEU A 69 -22.24 -30.12 7.93
C LEU A 69 -22.06 -31.61 8.25
N ASN A 70 -20.86 -32.03 8.64
CA ASN A 70 -20.57 -33.41 9.05
C ASN A 70 -21.31 -33.77 10.34
N MET A 71 -21.29 -32.90 11.36
CA MET A 71 -22.03 -33.10 12.60
C MET A 71 -23.53 -33.23 12.34
N ALA A 72 -24.09 -32.37 11.49
CA ALA A 72 -25.50 -32.45 11.13
C ALA A 72 -25.83 -33.71 10.30
N ALA A 73 -24.93 -34.16 9.43
CA ALA A 73 -25.10 -35.40 8.68
C ALA A 73 -25.03 -36.65 9.57
N ASN A 74 -24.16 -36.65 10.58
CA ASN A 74 -24.09 -37.72 11.57
C ASN A 74 -25.31 -37.71 12.50
N PHE A 75 -25.80 -36.51 12.88
CA PHE A 75 -27.04 -36.39 13.65
C PHE A 75 -28.26 -36.86 12.85
N ALA A 76 -28.33 -36.52 11.57
CA ALA A 76 -29.35 -37.03 10.67
C ALA A 76 -29.27 -38.55 10.52
N GLU A 77 -28.08 -39.11 10.40
CA GLU A 77 -27.85 -40.56 10.38
C GLU A 77 -28.35 -41.23 11.65
N TYR A 78 -27.96 -40.71 12.81
CA TYR A 78 -28.44 -41.18 14.11
C TYR A 78 -29.97 -41.14 14.19
N LYS A 79 -30.59 -40.02 13.80
CA LYS A 79 -32.04 -39.88 13.82
C LYS A 79 -32.72 -40.86 12.88
N ILE A 80 -32.23 -41.02 11.65
CA ILE A 80 -32.76 -41.98 10.69
C ILE A 80 -32.58 -43.41 11.20
N SER A 81 -31.47 -43.73 11.87
CA SER A 81 -31.23 -45.05 12.46
C SER A 81 -32.05 -45.33 13.72
N GLU A 82 -32.46 -44.29 14.46
CA GLU A 82 -33.40 -44.40 15.59
C GLU A 82 -34.78 -44.85 15.11
N PHE A 83 -35.13 -44.54 13.86
CA PHE A 83 -36.30 -45.06 13.16
C PHE A 83 -35.93 -46.35 12.40
N SER A 84 -35.24 -47.29 13.06
CA SER A 84 -34.67 -48.51 12.46
C SER A 84 -35.66 -49.40 11.71
N ASP A 85 -36.95 -49.13 11.82
CA ASP A 85 -38.04 -49.87 11.17
C ASP A 85 -38.68 -49.03 10.05
N PHE A 86 -37.87 -48.46 9.16
CA PHE A 86 -38.39 -48.01 7.86
C PHE A 86 -38.89 -49.25 7.10
N GLU A 87 -40.18 -49.46 7.14
CA GLU A 87 -40.83 -50.53 6.38
C GLU A 87 -41.36 -49.97 5.06
N GLU A 88 -40.92 -50.56 3.95
CA GLU A 88 -41.48 -50.27 2.63
C GLU A 88 -42.64 -51.23 2.39
N SER A 89 -43.86 -50.71 2.18
CA SER A 89 -45.00 -51.55 1.85
C SER A 89 -44.92 -52.04 0.40
N ASP A 90 -44.92 -53.36 0.23
CA ASP A 90 -44.94 -54.00 -1.10
C ASP A 90 -46.32 -53.86 -1.80
N SER A 91 -47.38 -53.49 -1.07
CA SER A 91 -48.76 -53.45 -1.59
C SER A 91 -49.38 -52.05 -1.64
N ALA A 92 -48.95 -51.13 -0.77
CA ALA A 92 -49.46 -49.77 -0.72
C ALA A 92 -48.67 -48.84 -1.65
N LEU A 93 -49.19 -48.62 -2.86
CA LEU A 93 -48.68 -47.63 -3.80
C LEU A 93 -49.52 -46.35 -3.72
N ILE A 94 -48.85 -45.22 -3.49
CA ILE A 94 -49.47 -43.89 -3.45
C ILE A 94 -49.15 -43.15 -4.75
N ASP A 95 -50.18 -42.57 -5.38
CA ASP A 95 -49.99 -41.61 -6.47
C ASP A 95 -49.41 -40.31 -5.91
N TYR A 96 -48.24 -39.92 -6.41
CA TYR A 96 -47.51 -38.75 -5.94
C TYR A 96 -47.11 -37.85 -7.12
N VAL A 97 -47.22 -36.54 -6.93
CA VAL A 97 -46.87 -35.55 -7.96
C VAL A 97 -45.44 -35.12 -7.76
N ALA A 98 -44.54 -35.65 -8.59
CA ALA A 98 -43.17 -35.18 -8.68
C ALA A 98 -43.06 -33.97 -9.61
N VAL A 99 -42.10 -33.08 -9.34
CA VAL A 99 -41.78 -31.93 -10.19
C VAL A 99 -40.31 -32.02 -10.55
N ASN A 100 -39.99 -31.94 -11.84
CA ASN A 100 -38.60 -31.82 -12.26
C ASN A 100 -38.15 -30.36 -12.06
N PRO A 101 -37.10 -30.09 -11.26
CA PRO A 101 -36.68 -28.72 -10.96
C PRO A 101 -36.24 -27.90 -12.18
N LEU A 102 -35.80 -28.57 -13.26
CA LEU A 102 -35.36 -27.94 -14.50
C LEU A 102 -36.53 -27.63 -15.43
N SER A 103 -37.41 -28.61 -15.67
CA SER A 103 -38.53 -28.44 -16.62
C SER A 103 -39.75 -27.78 -15.99
N LYS A 104 -39.85 -27.76 -14.65
CA LYS A 104 -41.00 -27.31 -13.85
C LYS A 104 -42.33 -27.99 -14.22
N LYS A 105 -42.29 -29.11 -14.95
CA LYS A 105 -43.48 -29.86 -15.33
C LYS A 105 -43.82 -30.89 -14.23
N PRO A 106 -45.08 -30.95 -13.77
CA PRO A 106 -45.51 -32.01 -12.88
C PRO A 106 -45.50 -33.36 -13.61
N MET A 107 -45.26 -34.41 -12.84
CA MET A 107 -45.19 -35.77 -13.30
C MET A 107 -45.79 -36.69 -12.24
N ASN A 108 -46.83 -37.42 -12.61
CA ASN A 108 -47.40 -38.44 -11.74
C ASN A 108 -46.44 -39.65 -11.69
N ILE A 109 -46.13 -40.05 -10.47
CA ILE A 109 -45.32 -41.22 -10.14
C ILE A 109 -46.03 -42.04 -9.07
N LYS A 110 -45.68 -43.32 -8.96
CA LYS A 110 -46.10 -44.16 -7.84
C LYS A 110 -44.92 -44.40 -6.93
N ILE A 111 -45.15 -44.23 -5.63
CA ILE A 111 -44.18 -44.52 -4.58
C ILE A 111 -44.77 -45.54 -3.61
N HIS A 112 -43.94 -46.44 -3.09
CA HIS A 112 -44.35 -47.32 -2.01
C HIS A 112 -44.55 -46.50 -0.74
N GLU A 113 -45.57 -46.79 0.04
CA GLU A 113 -45.70 -46.14 1.33
C GLU A 113 -44.60 -46.62 2.28
N TRP A 114 -43.94 -45.66 2.93
CA TRP A 114 -42.98 -45.95 4.00
C TRP A 114 -43.65 -45.78 5.34
N PHE A 115 -43.43 -46.73 6.23
CA PHE A 115 -43.90 -46.69 7.61
C PHE A 115 -42.73 -46.56 8.56
N VAL A 116 -42.97 -45.86 9.65
CA VAL A 116 -42.08 -45.73 10.80
C VAL A 116 -42.96 -45.83 12.03
N ASP A 117 -42.73 -46.83 12.89
CA ASP A 117 -43.59 -47.13 14.05
C ASP A 117 -45.09 -47.22 13.67
N GLU A 118 -45.40 -47.95 12.59
CA GLU A 118 -46.76 -48.11 12.01
C GLU A 118 -47.41 -46.82 11.46
N MET A 119 -46.70 -45.68 11.47
CA MET A 119 -47.19 -44.41 10.91
C MET A 119 -46.60 -44.12 9.53
N SER A 120 -47.43 -43.62 8.62
CA SER A 120 -46.98 -43.17 7.30
C SER A 120 -45.91 -42.09 7.43
N PHE A 121 -44.78 -42.30 6.73
CA PHE A 121 -43.68 -41.35 6.69
C PHE A 121 -43.88 -40.26 5.63
N LEU A 122 -44.84 -40.42 4.72
CA LEU A 122 -45.12 -39.43 3.69
C LEU A 122 -45.57 -38.12 4.33
N ASN A 123 -44.91 -37.01 3.98
CA ASN A 123 -45.12 -35.70 4.59
C ASN A 123 -44.86 -35.64 6.11
N ASN A 124 -44.11 -36.60 6.67
CA ASN A 124 -43.64 -36.52 8.05
C ASN A 124 -42.38 -35.65 8.12
N PHE A 125 -42.50 -34.47 8.74
CA PHE A 125 -41.41 -33.47 8.81
C PHE A 125 -40.62 -33.51 10.12
N ASN A 126 -40.95 -34.41 11.06
CA ASN A 126 -40.36 -34.41 12.40
C ASN A 126 -38.82 -34.49 12.37
N ILE A 127 -38.28 -35.43 11.59
CA ILE A 127 -36.83 -35.64 11.46
C ILE A 127 -36.14 -34.40 10.90
N VAL A 128 -36.61 -33.92 9.74
CA VAL A 128 -35.99 -32.79 9.04
C VAL A 128 -36.08 -31.49 9.85
N ASP A 129 -37.13 -31.32 10.64
CA ASP A 129 -37.30 -30.16 11.52
C ASP A 129 -36.47 -30.25 12.80
N GLN A 130 -36.31 -31.43 13.40
CA GLN A 130 -35.38 -31.63 14.51
C GLN A 130 -33.94 -31.33 14.07
N ILE A 131 -33.54 -31.81 12.89
CA ILE A 131 -32.25 -31.48 12.28
C ILE A 131 -32.13 -29.96 12.11
N LYS A 132 -33.15 -29.28 11.56
CA LYS A 132 -33.16 -27.82 11.42
C LYS A 132 -33.01 -27.11 12.75
N LYS A 133 -33.74 -27.56 13.77
CA LYS A 133 -33.81 -26.93 15.09
C LYS A 133 -32.44 -26.92 15.76
N LEU A 134 -31.76 -28.07 15.74
CA LEU A 134 -30.48 -28.30 16.41
C LEU A 134 -29.27 -27.79 15.62
N SER A 135 -29.19 -28.06 14.32
CA SER A 135 -28.00 -27.74 13.52
C SER A 135 -28.14 -26.49 12.64
N LYS A 136 -29.36 -25.95 12.50
CA LYS A 136 -29.72 -24.84 11.59
C LYS A 136 -29.48 -25.12 10.09
N VAL A 137 -29.11 -26.34 9.70
CA VAL A 137 -28.92 -26.75 8.30
C VAL A 137 -30.24 -27.11 7.64
N ASN A 138 -30.25 -27.13 6.31
CA ASN A 138 -31.37 -27.66 5.54
C ASN A 138 -31.25 -29.18 5.45
N ALA A 139 -32.39 -29.87 5.53
CA ALA A 139 -32.48 -31.32 5.47
C ALA A 139 -33.68 -31.73 4.62
N SER A 140 -33.50 -32.80 3.85
CA SER A 140 -34.57 -33.40 3.05
C SER A 140 -34.38 -34.90 2.97
N ILE A 141 -35.46 -35.65 2.81
CA ILE A 141 -35.46 -37.10 2.64
C ILE A 141 -36.10 -37.39 1.30
N TYR A 142 -35.40 -38.19 0.51
CA TYR A 142 -35.80 -38.59 -0.82
C TYR A 142 -36.03 -40.09 -0.86
N GLN A 143 -37.10 -40.48 -1.53
CA GLN A 143 -37.47 -41.87 -1.75
C GLN A 143 -37.18 -42.29 -3.19
N LYS A 144 -36.68 -43.51 -3.36
CA LYS A 144 -36.38 -44.11 -4.67
C LYS A 144 -37.67 -44.43 -5.43
N THR A 145 -37.63 -44.19 -6.73
CA THR A 145 -38.71 -44.41 -7.69
C THR A 145 -38.11 -44.94 -9.00
N PRO A 146 -38.92 -45.49 -9.93
CA PRO A 146 -38.40 -45.91 -11.24
C PRO A 146 -37.72 -44.78 -12.04
N LYS A 147 -38.07 -43.52 -11.78
CA LYS A 147 -37.57 -42.35 -12.54
C LYS A 147 -36.45 -41.57 -11.85
N GLY A 148 -36.10 -41.92 -10.61
CA GLY A 148 -35.20 -41.12 -9.78
C GLY A 148 -35.59 -41.16 -8.31
N TYR A 149 -35.14 -40.15 -7.58
CA TYR A 149 -35.44 -39.98 -6.17
C TYR A 149 -36.30 -38.74 -5.95
N VAL A 150 -37.46 -38.90 -5.32
CA VAL A 150 -38.42 -37.81 -5.10
C VAL A 150 -38.36 -37.32 -3.66
N ASN A 151 -38.36 -36.00 -3.48
CA ASN A 151 -38.35 -35.36 -2.16
C ASN A 151 -39.70 -35.52 -1.45
N ILE A 152 -39.75 -36.36 -0.41
CA ILE A 152 -40.99 -36.69 0.33
C ILE A 152 -41.09 -35.99 1.69
N SER A 153 -39.99 -35.42 2.20
CA SER A 153 -39.95 -34.68 3.46
C SER A 153 -38.81 -33.69 3.43
N THR A 154 -39.06 -32.43 3.75
CA THR A 154 -38.03 -31.39 3.71
C THR A 154 -38.26 -30.33 4.78
N ASN A 155 -37.19 -29.69 5.24
CA ASN A 155 -37.31 -28.48 6.04
C ASN A 155 -37.13 -27.18 5.21
N ILE A 156 -36.96 -27.30 3.89
CA ILE A 156 -36.73 -26.19 2.97
C ILE A 156 -38.08 -25.57 2.59
N LEU A 157 -38.18 -24.25 2.77
CA LEU A 157 -39.37 -23.47 2.44
C LEU A 157 -39.15 -22.65 1.16
N ASN A 158 -40.21 -22.47 0.38
CA ASN A 158 -40.25 -21.53 -0.74
C ASN A 158 -40.51 -20.09 -0.23
N THR A 159 -40.68 -19.14 -1.15
CA THR A 159 -40.96 -17.73 -0.84
C THR A 159 -42.33 -17.49 -0.19
N GLN A 160 -43.23 -18.46 -0.27
CA GLN A 160 -44.58 -18.46 0.28
C GLN A 160 -44.65 -19.21 1.62
N GLU A 161 -43.49 -19.56 2.19
CA GLU A 161 -43.36 -20.35 3.43
C GLU A 161 -43.90 -21.80 3.33
N GLU A 162 -44.06 -22.32 2.12
CA GLU A 162 -44.50 -23.69 1.86
C GLU A 162 -43.30 -24.63 1.67
N ARG A 163 -43.47 -25.89 2.06
CA ARG A 163 -42.46 -26.95 1.91
C ARG A 163 -42.19 -27.25 0.42
N MET A 164 -40.92 -27.26 0.03
CA MET A 164 -40.50 -27.61 -1.33
C MET A 164 -40.48 -29.13 -1.56
N LEU A 165 -41.66 -29.76 -1.60
CA LEU A 165 -41.84 -31.20 -1.82
C LEU A 165 -41.92 -31.56 -3.30
N GLY A 166 -41.78 -32.84 -3.63
CA GLY A 166 -41.98 -33.36 -4.98
C GLY A 166 -40.80 -33.18 -5.94
N ASP A 167 -39.77 -32.39 -5.59
CA ASP A 167 -38.56 -32.25 -6.40
C ASP A 167 -37.92 -33.62 -6.67
N ILE A 168 -37.78 -34.00 -7.94
CA ILE A 168 -37.17 -35.28 -8.35
C ILE A 168 -35.73 -35.11 -8.85
N ILE A 169 -34.85 -35.96 -8.38
CA ILE A 169 -33.46 -36.10 -8.84
C ILE A 169 -33.39 -37.32 -9.76
N SER A 170 -33.10 -37.12 -11.04
CA SER A 170 -33.13 -38.19 -12.05
C SER A 170 -32.03 -39.24 -11.85
N ASN A 171 -32.30 -40.47 -12.31
CA ASN A 171 -31.34 -41.59 -12.30
C ASN A 171 -30.03 -41.30 -13.04
N SER A 172 -30.05 -40.39 -14.02
CA SER A 172 -28.86 -39.97 -14.76
C SER A 172 -27.95 -39.00 -14.00
N SER A 173 -28.36 -38.50 -12.83
CA SER A 173 -27.57 -37.53 -12.06
C SER A 173 -26.36 -38.19 -11.38
N ALA A 174 -25.27 -37.43 -11.25
CA ALA A 174 -24.09 -37.88 -10.50
C ALA A 174 -24.41 -38.18 -9.02
N ILE A 175 -25.42 -37.50 -8.46
CA ILE A 175 -25.94 -37.75 -7.10
C ILE A 175 -26.47 -39.19 -7.03
N VAL A 176 -27.42 -39.54 -7.91
CA VAL A 176 -28.06 -40.86 -7.86
C VAL A 176 -27.05 -41.98 -8.16
N GLN A 177 -26.15 -41.79 -9.12
CA GLN A 177 -25.10 -42.78 -9.42
C GLN A 177 -24.21 -43.08 -8.20
N ALA A 178 -23.82 -42.05 -7.45
CA ALA A 178 -23.03 -42.22 -6.23
C ALA A 178 -23.84 -42.96 -5.14
N ILE A 179 -25.08 -42.54 -4.91
CA ILE A 179 -25.96 -43.11 -3.88
C ILE A 179 -26.31 -44.58 -4.16
N GLU A 180 -26.63 -44.92 -5.40
CA GLU A 180 -26.93 -46.30 -5.82
C GLU A 180 -25.71 -47.23 -5.69
N SER A 181 -24.50 -46.67 -5.75
CA SER A 181 -23.26 -47.40 -5.49
C SER A 181 -22.93 -47.52 -3.99
N GLY A 182 -23.81 -47.04 -3.10
CA GLY A 182 -23.59 -46.99 -1.66
C GLY A 182 -22.65 -45.88 -1.18
N ASN A 183 -22.21 -44.99 -2.08
CA ASN A 183 -21.26 -43.93 -1.78
C ASN A 183 -21.95 -42.64 -1.30
N ILE A 184 -21.22 -41.86 -0.49
CA ILE A 184 -21.65 -40.52 -0.07
C ILE A 184 -21.37 -39.54 -1.21
N TYR A 185 -22.35 -38.71 -1.57
CA TYR A 185 -22.15 -37.62 -2.53
C TYR A 185 -21.95 -36.29 -1.80
N ARG A 186 -20.90 -35.54 -2.15
CA ARG A 186 -20.59 -34.22 -1.59
C ARG A 186 -20.34 -33.24 -2.72
N SER A 187 -20.87 -32.03 -2.60
CA SER A 187 -20.63 -30.98 -3.59
C SER A 187 -20.84 -29.59 -2.99
N ARG A 188 -20.26 -28.59 -3.65
CA ARG A 188 -20.62 -27.18 -3.49
C ARG A 188 -21.56 -26.79 -4.64
N ILE A 189 -22.68 -26.15 -4.35
CA ILE A 189 -23.66 -25.73 -5.38
C ILE A 189 -24.08 -24.29 -5.20
N HIS A 190 -24.37 -23.58 -6.29
CA HIS A 190 -24.92 -22.23 -6.28
C HIS A 190 -26.43 -22.27 -6.58
N LYS A 191 -27.27 -21.82 -5.64
CA LYS A 191 -28.73 -21.78 -5.78
C LYS A 191 -29.28 -20.50 -5.14
N ASN A 192 -30.20 -19.80 -5.81
CA ASN A 192 -30.86 -18.59 -5.28
C ASN A 192 -29.87 -17.55 -4.72
N ASP A 193 -28.85 -17.19 -5.52
CA ASP A 193 -27.80 -16.20 -5.17
C ASP A 193 -27.03 -16.53 -3.89
N SER A 194 -26.84 -17.83 -3.63
CA SER A 194 -26.14 -18.31 -2.45
C SER A 194 -25.45 -19.63 -2.73
N TRP A 195 -24.25 -19.77 -2.18
CA TRP A 195 -23.52 -21.02 -2.19
C TRP A 195 -23.97 -21.92 -1.04
N TYR A 196 -24.06 -23.22 -1.32
CA TYR A 196 -24.39 -24.25 -0.36
C TYR A 196 -23.36 -25.37 -0.44
N GLN A 197 -22.94 -25.84 0.73
CA GLN A 197 -22.24 -27.11 0.87
C GLN A 197 -23.26 -28.20 1.14
N ILE A 198 -23.22 -29.29 0.37
CA ILE A 198 -24.26 -30.32 0.40
C ILE A 198 -23.66 -31.72 0.57
N ILE A 199 -24.41 -32.57 1.27
CA ILE A 199 -24.14 -34.00 1.43
C ILE A 199 -25.42 -34.76 1.10
N TYR A 200 -25.31 -35.81 0.30
CA TYR A 200 -26.32 -36.87 0.21
C TYR A 200 -25.73 -38.18 0.73
N LYS A 201 -26.52 -38.91 1.52
CA LYS A 201 -26.18 -40.24 2.05
C LYS A 201 -27.33 -41.22 1.78
N PRO A 202 -27.03 -42.49 1.44
CA PRO A 202 -28.05 -43.50 1.17
C PRO A 202 -28.84 -43.86 2.44
N ILE A 203 -30.12 -44.18 2.27
CA ILE A 203 -30.96 -44.83 3.28
C ILE A 203 -31.19 -46.27 2.82
N TYR A 204 -30.87 -47.21 3.70
CA TYR A 204 -31.03 -48.63 3.47
C TYR A 204 -32.30 -49.14 4.14
N ILE A 205 -33.09 -49.91 3.39
CA ILE A 205 -34.20 -50.72 3.91
C ILE A 205 -33.92 -52.15 3.47
N ASN A 206 -33.88 -53.09 4.42
CA ASN A 206 -33.57 -54.50 4.15
C ASN A 206 -32.28 -54.71 3.33
N GLY A 207 -31.24 -53.93 3.65
CA GLY A 207 -29.92 -53.97 2.98
C GLY A 207 -29.88 -53.39 1.56
N LYS A 208 -30.99 -52.83 1.04
CA LYS A 208 -31.06 -52.20 -0.28
C LYS A 208 -31.20 -50.69 -0.16
N VAL A 209 -30.57 -49.94 -1.07
CA VAL A 209 -30.76 -48.50 -1.15
C VAL A 209 -32.20 -48.22 -1.60
N ARG A 210 -32.99 -47.66 -0.70
CA ARG A 210 -34.39 -47.26 -0.94
C ARG A 210 -34.60 -45.75 -0.84
N GLY A 211 -33.67 -45.04 -0.21
CA GLY A 211 -33.73 -43.58 -0.16
C GLY A 211 -32.37 -42.94 -0.11
N MET A 212 -32.42 -41.63 0.10
CA MET A 212 -31.27 -40.84 0.51
C MET A 212 -31.75 -39.66 1.33
N TYR A 213 -30.89 -39.17 2.23
CA TYR A 213 -31.11 -37.91 2.90
C TYR A 213 -30.09 -36.88 2.44
N TYR A 214 -30.59 -35.66 2.32
CA TYR A 214 -29.86 -34.46 1.96
C TYR A 214 -29.59 -33.64 3.23
N ILE A 215 -28.37 -33.14 3.34
CA ILE A 215 -27.99 -32.13 4.33
C ILE A 215 -27.29 -30.99 3.59
N GLY A 216 -27.79 -29.78 3.76
CA GLY A 216 -27.29 -28.59 3.08
C GLY A 216 -27.04 -27.44 4.03
N LEU A 217 -25.83 -26.92 4.05
CA LEU A 217 -25.47 -25.72 4.79
C LEU A 217 -25.31 -24.56 3.81
N LYS A 218 -26.10 -23.50 4.01
CA LYS A 218 -25.88 -22.21 3.33
C LYS A 218 -24.56 -21.62 3.81
N GLU A 219 -23.61 -21.37 2.90
CA GLU A 219 -22.33 -20.78 3.23
C GLU A 219 -22.54 -19.41 3.88
N ARG A 220 -22.05 -19.26 5.12
CA ARG A 220 -22.20 -18.01 5.89
C ARG A 220 -21.09 -17.00 5.61
N ILE A 221 -20.17 -17.36 4.72
CA ILE A 221 -19.13 -16.51 4.13
C ILE A 221 -19.69 -15.11 3.83
N GLY A 222 -20.93 -15.01 3.32
CA GLY A 222 -21.51 -13.71 2.96
C GLY A 222 -21.81 -12.70 4.08
N ARG A 223 -21.99 -13.07 5.37
CA ARG A 223 -22.34 -12.08 6.43
C ARG A 223 -21.20 -11.83 7.41
N ALA A 224 -20.71 -12.88 8.05
CA ALA A 224 -19.66 -12.73 9.07
C ALA A 224 -18.31 -12.39 8.45
N LEU A 225 -17.95 -13.03 7.33
CA LEU A 225 -16.72 -12.68 6.62
C LEU A 225 -16.82 -11.28 5.99
N LYS A 226 -18.00 -10.90 5.47
CA LYS A 226 -18.22 -9.51 5.02
C LYS A 226 -17.93 -8.50 6.12
N ALA A 227 -18.40 -8.74 7.35
CA ALA A 227 -18.12 -7.83 8.47
C ALA A 227 -16.61 -7.74 8.79
N ILE A 228 -15.85 -8.83 8.62
CA ILE A 228 -14.38 -8.83 8.80
C ILE A 228 -13.72 -8.01 7.68
N PHE A 229 -14.08 -8.27 6.42
CA PHE A 229 -13.55 -7.55 5.26
C PHE A 229 -13.90 -6.05 5.29
N ASP A 230 -15.14 -5.70 5.64
CA ASP A 230 -15.60 -4.30 5.74
C ASP A 230 -14.80 -3.49 6.78
N LYS A 231 -14.36 -4.15 7.86
CA LYS A 231 -13.54 -3.56 8.94
C LYS A 231 -12.08 -3.38 8.55
N ARG A 232 -11.55 -4.17 7.60
CA ARG A 232 -10.18 -4.02 7.10
C ARG A 232 -10.11 -2.80 6.18
N LYS A 233 -9.51 -1.72 6.68
CA LYS A 233 -9.28 -0.47 5.94
C LYS A 233 -7.80 -0.35 5.61
N PHE A 234 -7.51 0.01 4.37
CA PHE A 234 -6.15 0.20 3.90
C PHE A 234 -5.99 1.64 3.46
N PHE A 235 -5.12 2.37 4.14
CA PHE A 235 -5.01 3.82 3.97
C PHE A 235 -6.38 4.52 4.21
N GLN A 236 -6.78 5.47 3.37
CA GLN A 236 -8.04 6.22 3.55
C GLN A 236 -9.20 5.60 2.77
N GLN A 237 -8.94 5.14 1.54
CA GLN A 237 -9.99 4.63 0.63
C GLN A 237 -9.88 3.14 0.31
N GLY A 238 -8.76 2.52 0.66
CA GLY A 238 -8.52 1.12 0.36
C GLY A 238 -9.32 0.16 1.22
N HIS A 239 -9.59 -1.01 0.68
CA HIS A 239 -10.45 -2.03 1.27
C HIS A 239 -10.14 -3.42 0.70
N ALA A 240 -10.50 -4.44 1.47
CA ALA A 240 -10.45 -5.82 1.01
C ALA A 240 -11.78 -6.24 0.36
N PHE A 241 -11.72 -7.17 -0.58
CA PHE A 241 -12.88 -7.78 -1.23
C PHE A 241 -12.55 -9.19 -1.74
N ILE A 242 -13.58 -9.96 -2.10
CA ILE A 242 -13.43 -11.28 -2.73
C ILE A 242 -14.13 -11.24 -4.09
N MET A 243 -13.44 -11.73 -5.11
CA MET A 243 -13.92 -11.82 -6.49
C MET A 243 -13.81 -13.24 -6.99
N THR A 244 -14.87 -13.81 -7.56
CA THR A 244 -14.83 -15.18 -8.09
C THR A 244 -13.90 -15.28 -9.30
N LYS A 245 -13.52 -16.51 -9.67
CA LYS A 245 -12.75 -16.78 -10.90
C LYS A 245 -13.40 -16.23 -12.16
N GLU A 246 -14.73 -16.09 -12.18
CA GLU A 246 -15.50 -15.54 -13.30
C GLU A 246 -15.62 -14.01 -13.24
N GLY A 247 -15.07 -13.35 -12.22
CA GLY A 247 -15.09 -11.90 -12.09
C GLY A 247 -16.33 -11.34 -11.38
N ARG A 248 -17.09 -12.13 -10.62
CA ARG A 248 -18.20 -11.61 -9.80
C ARG A 248 -17.74 -11.26 -8.39
N LEU A 249 -18.16 -10.12 -7.85
CA LEU A 249 -17.81 -9.71 -6.49
C LEU A 249 -18.64 -10.45 -5.44
N SER A 250 -18.06 -11.44 -4.76
CA SER A 250 -18.77 -12.24 -3.73
C SER A 250 -18.81 -11.51 -2.38
N ILE A 251 -17.76 -10.77 -2.03
CA ILE A 251 -17.70 -9.84 -0.90
C ILE A 251 -17.16 -8.52 -1.41
N HIS A 252 -17.90 -7.43 -1.20
CA HIS A 252 -17.44 -6.07 -1.47
C HIS A 252 -18.12 -5.10 -0.50
N PRO A 253 -17.48 -3.98 -0.10
CA PRO A 253 -18.10 -3.00 0.78
C PRO A 253 -19.41 -2.42 0.24
N LYS A 254 -19.48 -2.16 -1.08
CA LYS A 254 -20.62 -1.46 -1.73
C LYS A 254 -21.23 -2.16 -2.94
N GLU A 255 -20.50 -3.06 -3.59
CA GLU A 255 -20.81 -3.55 -4.94
C GLU A 255 -20.91 -5.08 -4.97
N ARG A 256 -21.36 -5.66 -3.85
CA ARG A 256 -21.54 -7.10 -3.74
C ARG A 256 -22.52 -7.59 -4.81
N GLY A 257 -22.18 -8.69 -5.48
CA GLY A 257 -22.96 -9.32 -6.55
C GLY A 257 -22.71 -8.74 -7.94
N MET A 258 -22.04 -7.58 -8.04
CA MET A 258 -21.73 -6.96 -9.32
C MET A 258 -20.76 -7.82 -10.14
N ASP A 259 -20.95 -7.79 -11.45
CA ASP A 259 -20.14 -8.50 -12.43
C ASP A 259 -19.04 -7.58 -12.97
N TYR A 260 -17.79 -7.98 -12.72
CA TYR A 260 -16.57 -7.27 -13.12
C TYR A 260 -15.83 -8.01 -14.24
N SER A 261 -16.39 -9.10 -14.78
CA SER A 261 -15.77 -9.94 -15.83
C SER A 261 -15.34 -9.16 -17.08
N LYS A 262 -16.02 -8.04 -17.37
CA LYS A 262 -15.75 -7.18 -18.55
C LYS A 262 -14.81 -6.02 -18.25
N THR A 263 -14.36 -5.86 -17.00
CA THR A 263 -13.45 -4.77 -16.64
C THR A 263 -12.03 -5.08 -17.12
N LYS A 264 -11.28 -4.03 -17.45
CA LYS A 264 -9.86 -4.15 -17.78
C LYS A 264 -9.06 -4.67 -16.58
N MET A 265 -9.40 -4.24 -15.37
CA MET A 265 -8.80 -4.73 -14.12
C MET A 265 -8.90 -6.26 -14.02
N PHE A 266 -10.07 -6.83 -14.27
CA PHE A 266 -10.25 -8.28 -14.23
C PHE A 266 -9.54 -8.99 -15.40
N SER A 267 -9.56 -8.39 -16.60
CA SER A 267 -8.80 -8.92 -17.74
C SER A 267 -7.29 -8.96 -17.48
N ASP A 268 -6.75 -7.95 -16.81
CA ASP A 268 -5.33 -7.89 -16.45
C ASP A 268 -5.01 -8.87 -15.31
N LEU A 269 -5.91 -9.00 -14.31
CA LEU A 269 -5.76 -9.97 -13.23
C LEU A 269 -5.79 -11.42 -13.73
N SER A 270 -6.75 -11.79 -14.57
CA SER A 270 -6.94 -13.17 -15.06
C SER A 270 -5.82 -13.67 -15.97
N LYS A 271 -5.02 -12.76 -16.54
CA LYS A 271 -3.81 -13.10 -17.31
C LYS A 271 -2.59 -13.38 -16.45
N LEU A 272 -2.64 -13.02 -15.16
CA LEU A 272 -1.55 -13.31 -14.24
C LEU A 272 -1.66 -14.78 -13.83
N ASN A 273 -0.73 -15.60 -14.31
CA ASN A 273 -0.63 -17.02 -13.95
C ASN A 273 -0.12 -17.23 -12.50
N GLY A 274 -0.10 -16.20 -11.67
CA GLY A 274 0.45 -16.23 -10.32
C GLY A 274 -0.64 -16.48 -9.27
N GLU A 275 -0.33 -17.32 -8.28
CA GLU A 275 -1.19 -17.53 -7.11
C GLU A 275 -1.30 -16.25 -6.27
N THR A 276 -0.27 -15.41 -6.25
CA THR A 276 -0.29 -14.11 -5.56
C THR A 276 0.40 -13.04 -6.40
N GLY A 277 0.06 -11.77 -6.17
CA GLY A 277 0.74 -10.68 -6.86
C GLY A 277 0.17 -9.31 -6.57
N ILE A 278 0.75 -8.31 -7.24
CA ILE A 278 0.28 -6.94 -7.22
C ILE A 278 0.09 -6.42 -8.65
N LEU A 279 -1.11 -5.95 -8.93
CA LEU A 279 -1.51 -5.33 -10.18
C LEU A 279 -1.66 -3.82 -9.96
N LYS A 280 -1.31 -3.02 -10.98
CA LYS A 280 -1.66 -1.60 -11.02
C LYS A 280 -2.77 -1.41 -12.06
N TYR A 281 -3.86 -0.76 -11.67
CA TYR A 281 -4.99 -0.49 -12.54
C TYR A 281 -5.51 0.95 -12.35
N ARG A 282 -6.48 1.38 -13.15
CA ARG A 282 -7.15 2.69 -12.99
C ARG A 282 -8.59 2.47 -12.57
N TRP A 283 -9.07 3.27 -11.62
CA TRP A 283 -10.45 3.21 -11.16
C TRP A 283 -11.05 4.60 -10.89
N PRO A 284 -12.29 4.88 -11.33
CA PRO A 284 -13.07 4.07 -12.30
C PRO A 284 -12.33 3.94 -13.64
N GLU A 285 -12.72 2.99 -14.50
CA GLU A 285 -12.09 2.74 -15.81
C GLU A 285 -12.46 3.79 -16.87
N THR A 286 -12.27 5.06 -16.53
CA THR A 286 -12.49 6.22 -17.41
C THR A 286 -11.23 7.07 -17.48
N GLU A 287 -11.23 8.11 -18.34
CA GLU A 287 -10.10 9.05 -18.43
C GLU A 287 -9.81 9.77 -17.10
N LEU A 288 -10.85 9.98 -16.29
CA LEU A 288 -10.76 10.57 -14.96
C LEU A 288 -10.28 9.58 -13.89
N GLY A 289 -10.14 8.30 -14.24
CA GLY A 289 -9.69 7.22 -13.37
C GLY A 289 -8.32 7.50 -12.78
N LYS A 290 -8.20 7.33 -11.45
CA LYS A 290 -6.92 7.47 -10.74
C LYS A 290 -6.21 6.11 -10.68
N PRO A 291 -4.88 6.06 -10.52
CA PRO A 291 -4.16 4.80 -10.39
C PRO A 291 -4.37 4.18 -9.00
N TRP A 292 -4.69 2.88 -8.99
CA TRP A 292 -4.82 2.03 -7.81
C TRP A 292 -3.84 0.87 -7.88
N TYR A 293 -3.50 0.32 -6.72
CA TYR A 293 -2.86 -0.97 -6.59
C TYR A 293 -3.91 -1.99 -6.15
N LEU A 294 -3.82 -3.19 -6.72
CA LEU A 294 -4.58 -4.37 -6.35
C LEU A 294 -3.58 -5.45 -5.94
N SER A 295 -3.48 -5.73 -4.66
CA SER A 295 -2.81 -6.94 -4.18
C SER A 295 -3.81 -8.08 -4.21
N PHE A 296 -3.42 -9.26 -4.66
CA PHE A 296 -4.31 -10.40 -4.78
C PHE A 296 -3.64 -11.72 -4.40
N LYS A 297 -4.47 -12.67 -3.97
CA LYS A 297 -4.17 -14.11 -3.88
C LYS A 297 -5.34 -14.89 -4.48
N TYR A 298 -5.06 -15.82 -5.38
CA TYR A 298 -6.04 -16.80 -5.82
C TYR A 298 -6.13 -17.92 -4.77
N GLU A 299 -7.34 -18.18 -4.31
CA GLU A 299 -7.66 -19.13 -3.26
C GLU A 299 -8.48 -20.27 -3.87
N GLU A 300 -7.80 -21.39 -4.14
CA GLU A 300 -8.40 -22.57 -4.78
C GLU A 300 -9.58 -23.12 -3.98
N SER A 301 -9.52 -23.01 -2.65
CA SER A 301 -10.53 -23.56 -1.75
C SER A 301 -11.94 -23.02 -1.95
N ILE A 302 -12.04 -21.79 -2.45
CA ILE A 302 -13.31 -21.10 -2.72
C ILE A 302 -13.44 -20.70 -4.19
N ASP A 303 -12.47 -21.07 -5.03
CA ASP A 303 -12.36 -20.71 -6.45
C ASP A 303 -12.52 -19.20 -6.68
N SER A 304 -11.74 -18.40 -5.93
CA SER A 304 -11.88 -16.94 -5.91
C SER A 304 -10.56 -16.24 -5.59
N TYR A 305 -10.43 -15.00 -6.05
CA TYR A 305 -9.38 -14.07 -5.66
C TYR A 305 -9.76 -13.33 -4.37
N ILE A 306 -8.85 -13.35 -3.40
CA ILE A 306 -8.84 -12.46 -2.24
C ILE A 306 -8.04 -11.23 -2.63
N CYS A 307 -8.65 -10.06 -2.54
CA CYS A 307 -8.12 -8.83 -3.08
C CYS A 307 -8.04 -7.75 -2.01
N ILE A 308 -6.97 -6.96 -2.03
CA ILE A 308 -6.84 -5.70 -1.31
C ILE A 308 -6.54 -4.61 -2.33
N THR A 309 -7.38 -3.58 -2.39
CA THR A 309 -7.18 -2.44 -3.28
C THR A 309 -7.00 -1.14 -2.53
N PHE A 310 -6.12 -0.26 -3.03
CA PHE A 310 -5.88 1.07 -2.45
C PHE A 310 -5.30 2.06 -3.48
N PRO A 311 -5.55 3.38 -3.32
CA PRO A 311 -5.03 4.38 -4.25
C PRO A 311 -3.51 4.51 -4.18
N LYS A 312 -2.84 4.50 -5.34
CA LYS A 312 -1.38 4.64 -5.43
C LYS A 312 -0.85 5.93 -4.77
N LYS A 313 -1.63 7.01 -4.81
CA LYS A 313 -1.24 8.30 -4.22
C LYS A 313 -1.12 8.23 -2.70
N GLU A 314 -1.96 7.43 -2.04
CA GLU A 314 -2.01 7.34 -0.58
C GLU A 314 -0.78 6.65 -0.01
N VAL A 315 -0.27 5.62 -0.72
CA VAL A 315 0.98 4.90 -0.38
C VAL A 315 2.15 5.86 -0.18
N PHE A 316 2.30 6.84 -1.08
CA PHE A 316 3.44 7.76 -1.07
C PHE A 316 3.11 9.12 -0.42
N ASN A 317 1.94 9.29 0.19
CA ASN A 317 1.51 10.60 0.69
C ASN A 317 2.44 11.13 1.79
N GLN A 318 2.84 10.26 2.72
CA GLN A 318 3.77 10.62 3.79
C GLN A 318 5.17 10.95 3.25
N LEU A 319 5.68 10.14 2.32
CA LEU A 319 6.96 10.37 1.65
C LEU A 319 6.97 11.71 0.90
N ASN A 320 5.90 12.01 0.16
CA ASN A 320 5.79 13.26 -0.59
C ASN A 320 5.71 14.49 0.35
N LYS A 321 5.04 14.37 1.50
CA LYS A 321 5.04 15.43 2.52
C LYS A 321 6.44 15.67 3.09
N GLN A 322 7.18 14.61 3.42
CA GLN A 322 8.56 14.70 3.89
C GLN A 322 9.48 15.36 2.85
N LEU A 323 9.33 15.00 1.57
CA LEU A 323 10.08 15.63 0.49
C LEU A 323 9.82 17.15 0.44
N LEU A 324 8.56 17.58 0.59
CA LEU A 324 8.21 19.00 0.58
C LEU A 324 8.87 19.76 1.74
N TYR A 325 8.93 19.17 2.94
CA TYR A 325 9.67 19.75 4.06
C TYR A 325 11.17 19.86 3.77
N ILE A 326 11.80 18.81 3.22
CA ILE A 326 13.22 18.82 2.88
C ILE A 326 13.52 19.92 1.84
N VAL A 327 12.70 20.03 0.81
CA VAL A 327 12.85 21.08 -0.22
C VAL A 327 12.68 22.47 0.38
N PHE A 328 11.68 22.67 1.24
CA PHE A 328 11.46 23.94 1.93
C PHE A 328 12.67 24.36 2.78
N TRP A 329 13.19 23.46 3.62
CA TRP A 329 14.36 23.72 4.44
C TRP A 329 15.63 23.94 3.62
N PHE A 330 15.76 23.26 2.48
CA PHE A 330 16.87 23.49 1.57
C PHE A 330 16.83 24.88 0.94
N ILE A 331 15.65 25.34 0.51
CA ILE A 331 15.47 26.70 -0.02
C ILE A 331 15.84 27.73 1.05
N LEU A 332 15.37 27.54 2.29
CA LEU A 332 15.72 28.40 3.42
C LEU A 332 17.23 28.41 3.68
N PHE A 333 17.87 27.25 3.65
CA PHE A 333 19.31 27.10 3.78
C PHE A 333 20.05 27.89 2.69
N VAL A 334 19.69 27.73 1.41
CA VAL A 334 20.32 28.46 0.29
C VAL A 334 20.19 29.98 0.47
N ILE A 335 19.02 30.47 0.89
CA ILE A 335 18.79 31.91 1.16
C ILE A 335 19.68 32.38 2.31
N SER A 336 19.69 31.66 3.44
CA SER A 336 20.50 32.02 4.61
C SER A 336 22.00 32.01 4.30
N PHE A 337 22.45 31.02 3.53
CA PHE A 337 23.84 30.89 3.08
C PHE A 337 24.21 32.06 2.18
N GLN A 338 23.34 32.44 1.25
CA GLN A 338 23.55 33.59 0.38
C GLN A 338 23.65 34.91 1.16
N LEU A 339 22.81 35.10 2.18
CA LEU A 339 22.88 36.27 3.07
C LEU A 339 24.20 36.29 3.86
N ALA A 340 24.60 35.15 4.44
CA ALA A 340 25.86 35.02 5.18
C ALA A 340 27.08 35.35 4.30
N VAL A 341 27.13 34.81 3.08
CA VAL A 341 28.22 35.10 2.13
C VAL A 341 28.22 36.57 1.73
N THR A 342 27.04 37.17 1.49
CA THR A 342 26.94 38.60 1.15
C THR A 342 27.44 39.49 2.29
N TYR A 343 27.07 39.16 3.53
CA TYR A 343 27.52 39.85 4.73
C TYR A 343 29.05 39.77 4.89
N LEU A 344 29.63 38.56 4.77
CA LEU A 344 31.08 38.36 4.85
C LEU A 344 31.83 39.11 3.72
N ASN A 345 31.27 39.12 2.52
CA ASN A 345 31.84 39.86 1.39
C ASN A 345 31.84 41.38 1.64
N GLU A 346 30.78 41.94 2.20
CA GLU A 346 30.72 43.36 2.55
C GLU A 346 31.73 43.74 3.65
N LEU A 347 31.88 42.89 4.69
CA LEU A 347 32.91 43.09 5.71
C LEU A 347 34.32 43.13 5.09
N ARG A 348 34.60 42.20 4.16
CA ARG A 348 35.89 42.16 3.48
C ARG A 348 36.10 43.36 2.56
N LYS A 349 35.09 43.75 1.77
CA LYS A 349 35.16 44.92 0.86
C LYS A 349 35.53 46.18 1.63
N LYS A 350 34.91 46.43 2.79
CA LYS A 350 35.24 47.59 3.65
C LYS A 350 36.71 47.62 4.06
N LYS A 351 37.29 46.48 4.46
CA LYS A 351 38.72 46.37 4.80
C LYS A 351 39.62 46.64 3.60
N VAL A 352 39.30 46.05 2.44
CA VAL A 352 40.08 46.27 1.20
C VAL A 352 40.00 47.73 0.73
N GLN A 353 38.83 48.36 0.83
CA GLN A 353 38.66 49.78 0.51
C GLN A 353 39.48 50.68 1.44
N LEU A 354 39.52 50.37 2.75
CA LEU A 354 40.36 51.09 3.70
C LEU A 354 41.84 51.01 3.33
N ILE A 355 42.32 49.80 3.00
CA ILE A 355 43.70 49.57 2.53
C ILE A 355 43.99 50.40 1.27
N SER A 356 43.10 50.31 0.28
CA SER A 356 43.25 51.05 -0.98
C SER A 356 43.24 52.57 -0.76
N LYS A 357 42.41 53.07 0.17
CA LYS A 357 42.36 54.49 0.51
C LYS A 357 43.67 54.94 1.15
N SER A 358 44.18 54.20 2.14
CA SER A 358 45.44 54.53 2.82
C SER A 358 46.64 54.51 1.89
N ILE A 359 46.72 53.54 0.97
CA ILE A 359 47.78 53.51 -0.05
C ILE A 359 47.67 54.74 -0.98
N SER A 360 46.46 55.12 -1.38
CA SER A 360 46.23 56.31 -2.22
C SER A 360 46.61 57.62 -1.51
N GLU A 361 46.29 57.75 -0.22
CA GLU A 361 46.71 58.89 0.62
C GLU A 361 48.24 58.97 0.74
N ILE A 362 48.93 57.85 1.01
CA ILE A 362 50.40 57.81 1.02
C ILE A 362 50.96 58.24 -0.34
N ALA A 363 50.39 57.76 -1.44
CA ALA A 363 50.89 58.10 -2.77
C ALA A 363 50.72 59.59 -3.14
N LYS A 364 49.66 60.24 -2.64
CA LYS A 364 49.37 61.66 -2.93
C LYS A 364 50.02 62.63 -1.94
N GLU A 365 50.00 62.29 -0.66
CA GLU A 365 50.33 63.20 0.45
C GLU A 365 51.56 62.73 1.24
N GLY A 366 52.13 61.56 0.92
CA GLY A 366 53.25 60.97 1.64
C GLY A 366 52.89 60.38 3.01
N ARG A 367 51.62 60.46 3.43
CA ARG A 367 51.17 59.95 4.73
C ARG A 367 49.71 59.50 4.72
N THR A 368 49.34 58.68 5.70
CA THR A 368 47.95 58.28 5.96
C THR A 368 47.72 58.21 7.48
N GLU A 369 46.45 58.20 7.89
CA GLU A 369 46.09 57.94 9.29
C GLU A 369 46.53 56.54 9.74
N LYS A 370 46.99 56.43 10.98
CA LYS A 370 47.50 55.17 11.53
C LYS A 370 46.38 54.12 11.59
N LEU A 371 46.51 53.08 10.79
CA LEU A 371 45.58 51.95 10.75
C LEU A 371 45.76 51.11 12.02
N LYS A 372 44.65 50.83 12.73
CA LYS A 372 44.68 49.93 13.90
C LYS A 372 44.85 48.48 13.45
N ALA A 373 46.04 47.94 13.63
CA ALA A 373 46.33 46.52 13.45
C ALA A 373 45.63 45.70 14.55
N ARG A 374 44.43 45.18 14.26
CA ARG A 374 43.75 44.18 15.10
C ARG A 374 44.37 42.81 14.85
N GLU A 375 44.13 41.85 15.74
CA GLU A 375 44.49 40.44 15.52
C GLU A 375 43.55 39.81 14.48
N ASP A 376 43.69 40.24 13.22
CA ASP A 376 43.00 39.65 12.08
C ASP A 376 43.98 39.42 10.93
N ASP A 377 43.51 38.79 9.86
CA ASP A 377 44.31 38.45 8.67
C ASP A 377 44.94 39.69 8.00
N TYR A 378 44.52 40.90 8.37
CA TYR A 378 45.05 42.16 7.84
C TYR A 378 46.06 42.83 8.77
N LYS A 379 46.37 42.26 9.96
CA LYS A 379 47.34 42.80 10.92
C LYS A 379 48.66 43.17 10.26
N GLN A 380 49.28 42.23 9.55
CA GLN A 380 50.57 42.43 8.90
C GLN A 380 50.48 43.49 7.79
N VAL A 381 49.39 43.51 7.04
CA VAL A 381 49.16 44.50 5.98
C VAL A 381 49.03 45.91 6.56
N TYR A 382 48.23 46.09 7.61
CA TYR A 382 48.08 47.37 8.30
C TYR A 382 49.39 47.84 8.93
N THR A 383 50.15 46.94 9.56
CA THR A 383 51.48 47.26 10.10
C THR A 383 52.43 47.72 9.02
N ASN A 384 52.47 47.03 7.87
CA ASN A 384 53.33 47.41 6.75
C ASN A 384 52.93 48.77 6.14
N ILE A 385 51.63 49.04 5.98
CA ILE A 385 51.15 50.34 5.48
C ILE A 385 51.54 51.48 6.43
N ASN A 386 51.36 51.28 7.74
CA ASN A 386 51.78 52.25 8.74
C ASN A 386 53.30 52.51 8.68
N LEU A 387 54.09 51.46 8.53
CA LEU A 387 55.55 51.55 8.42
C LEU A 387 55.97 52.35 7.17
N ILE A 388 55.30 52.13 6.04
CA ILE A 388 55.56 52.89 4.80
C ILE A 388 55.24 54.37 5.02
N SER A 389 54.08 54.69 5.61
CA SER A 389 53.69 56.07 5.93
C SER A 389 54.69 56.75 6.87
N GLU A 390 55.17 56.03 7.87
CA GLU A 390 56.17 56.53 8.82
C GLU A 390 57.52 56.81 8.13
N LYS A 391 57.97 55.91 7.26
CA LYS A 391 59.17 56.11 6.45
C LYS A 391 59.08 57.37 5.59
N TYR A 392 57.99 57.57 4.85
CA TYR A 392 57.78 58.78 4.06
C TYR A 392 57.81 60.05 4.91
N THR A 393 57.16 60.03 6.08
CA THR A 393 57.15 61.17 7.01
C THR A 393 58.56 61.50 7.51
N LEU A 394 59.35 60.47 7.84
CA LEU A 394 60.75 60.62 8.26
C LEU A 394 61.63 61.17 7.13
N LEU A 395 61.45 60.70 5.90
CA LEU A 395 62.16 61.21 4.71
C LEU A 395 61.85 62.68 4.46
N ALA A 396 60.57 63.06 4.45
CA ALA A 396 60.13 64.45 4.28
C ALA A 396 60.74 65.37 5.35
N LYS A 397 60.66 64.95 6.63
CA LYS A 397 61.26 65.71 7.75
C LYS A 397 62.78 65.83 7.63
N HIS A 398 63.46 64.81 7.12
CA HIS A 398 64.91 64.89 6.91
C HIS A 398 65.26 65.84 5.75
N ALA A 399 64.50 65.80 4.66
CA ALA A 399 64.63 66.74 3.56
C ALA A 399 64.39 68.20 4.03
N ASP A 400 63.36 68.44 4.84
CA ASP A 400 63.10 69.78 5.41
C ASP A 400 64.26 70.28 6.29
N LYS A 401 64.89 69.40 7.06
CA LYS A 401 66.09 69.76 7.84
C LYS A 401 67.25 70.17 6.95
N LEU A 402 67.47 69.47 5.83
CA LEU A 402 68.49 69.82 4.85
C LEU A 402 68.23 71.21 4.26
N VAL A 403 66.98 71.49 3.87
CA VAL A 403 66.56 72.81 3.35
C VAL A 403 66.81 73.91 4.39
N ASN A 404 66.52 73.65 5.65
CA ASN A 404 66.70 74.60 6.75
C ASN A 404 68.13 74.61 7.33
N SER A 405 69.12 74.04 6.63
CA SER A 405 70.54 74.00 7.04
C SER A 405 70.81 73.35 8.41
N GLN A 406 69.92 72.49 8.89
CA GLN A 406 70.06 71.74 10.14
C GLN A 406 70.79 70.41 9.90
N LEU A 407 72.09 70.51 9.61
CA LEU A 407 72.92 69.39 9.16
C LEU A 407 73.46 68.53 10.32
N GLY A 408 73.77 67.26 10.04
CA GLY A 408 74.49 66.38 10.97
C GLY A 408 73.64 65.76 12.09
N THR A 409 72.31 65.78 11.95
CA THR A 409 71.42 65.22 12.97
C THR A 409 71.45 63.69 13.00
N LYS A 410 71.36 63.10 14.20
CA LYS A 410 71.34 61.64 14.39
C LYS A 410 70.09 61.05 13.74
N GLN A 411 70.29 60.21 12.73
CA GLN A 411 69.19 59.58 11.99
C GLN A 411 68.73 58.26 12.61
N THR A 412 67.44 57.96 12.43
CA THR A 412 66.84 56.69 12.84
C THR A 412 67.34 55.54 11.97
N ASP A 413 67.41 54.33 12.53
CA ASP A 413 67.84 53.14 11.78
C ASP A 413 66.88 52.81 10.62
N LEU A 414 65.63 53.26 10.73
CA LEU A 414 64.62 53.16 9.69
C LEU A 414 65.00 53.92 8.40
N LEU A 415 65.65 55.09 8.54
CA LEU A 415 66.13 55.92 7.43
C LEU A 415 67.46 55.41 6.85
N LYS A 416 68.34 54.85 7.69
CA LYS A 416 69.66 54.35 7.26
C LYS A 416 69.55 53.16 6.30
N ASN A 417 68.54 52.32 6.52
CA ASN A 417 68.28 51.13 5.71
C ASN A 417 67.35 51.42 4.52
N ASP A 418 66.91 52.66 4.34
CA ASP A 418 66.10 53.09 3.20
C ASP A 418 67.00 53.69 2.11
N LEU A 419 66.73 53.35 0.84
CA LEU A 419 67.57 53.78 -0.28
C LEU A 419 67.57 55.31 -0.44
N ILE A 420 66.40 55.95 -0.33
CA ILE A 420 66.26 57.41 -0.43
C ILE A 420 66.82 58.06 0.83
N GLY A 421 66.53 57.46 2.00
CA GLY A 421 67.04 57.94 3.28
C GLY A 421 68.56 57.99 3.33
N ASN A 422 69.22 56.92 2.88
CA ASN A 422 70.69 56.85 2.80
C ASN A 422 71.26 57.88 1.81
N ALA A 423 70.61 58.08 0.65
CA ALA A 423 71.02 59.12 -0.30
C ALA A 423 70.94 60.53 0.33
N LEU A 424 69.86 60.85 1.04
CA LEU A 424 69.72 62.12 1.76
C LEU A 424 70.78 62.29 2.86
N ILE A 425 71.13 61.21 3.57
CA ILE A 425 72.21 61.22 4.57
C ILE A 425 73.58 61.51 3.93
N GLN A 426 73.83 60.97 2.74
CA GLN A 426 75.07 61.27 2.02
C GLN A 426 75.12 62.74 1.56
N VAL A 427 73.97 63.30 1.17
CA VAL A 427 73.84 64.74 0.86
C VAL A 427 74.10 65.58 2.12
N ASP A 428 73.48 65.24 3.26
CA ASP A 428 73.72 65.89 4.57
C ASP A 428 75.21 65.97 4.90
N LYS A 429 75.91 64.83 4.76
CA LYS A 429 77.35 64.72 5.01
C LYS A 429 78.21 65.50 4.02
N LYS A 430 77.78 65.65 2.76
CA LYS A 430 78.49 66.45 1.76
C LYS A 430 78.32 67.95 2.02
N LEU A 431 77.14 68.39 2.46
CA LEU A 431 76.87 69.79 2.80
C LEU A 431 77.57 70.27 4.07
N LEU A 432 78.03 69.34 4.93
CA LEU A 432 78.85 69.62 6.12
C LEU A 432 80.35 69.85 5.83
N LYS A 433 80.81 69.52 4.62
CA LYS A 433 82.17 69.77 4.16
C LYS A 433 82.21 71.05 3.33
#